data_AF-A0A081TTN5-F1
#
_entry.id   AF-A0A081TTN5-F1
#
_cell.length_a   1.000
_cell.length_b   1.000
_cell.length_c   1.000
_cell.angle_alpha   90.00
_cell.angle_beta   90.00
_cell.angle_gamma   90.00
#
_symmetry.space_group_name_H-M   'P 1'
#
loop_
_entity.id
_entity.type
_entity.pdbx_description
1 polymer ?
#
loop_
_entity_poly.entity_id
_entity_poly.type
_entity_poly.pdbx_seq_one_letter_code
_entity_poly.pdbx_strand_id
1 'polypeptide(L)'
;MMNKFLNTKVLYIFISVIILIMVFLLVMRACSQKQPIQATVTPSDPVVGEEIFFSDSTSGARIWYWEFGNNETSTQRSGHHRFKQKGVYKIRLTVNGNLERYFDVRVKEKTNTEDLHLVHIIAPKEAIQGENIIFRGEGHDEQWRWEFGETGMIDSREKTALYAYTEPGEYEVLLNTENTRYPIRHRINILPYYSENDSTDVMVLIGLDIKEKLQNIADGKPFNVNYNYVVDKYFNNNPNTLVIINNNKYNDFYSYCQGLHHIGRKETIIQNVIVETEDEESGYITQITVMQIEKKK
;
A
#
# COMPACT_ATOMS: atom_id res chain seq x y z
N MET A 1 42.57 40.35 69.06
CA MET A 1 43.00 41.64 68.50
C MET A 1 44.27 41.36 67.69
N MET A 2 44.16 40.97 66.41
CA MET A 2 45.27 40.33 65.69
C MET A 2 45.64 41.10 64.42
N ASN A 3 46.87 41.61 64.44
CA ASN A 3 47.74 42.03 63.32
C ASN A 3 47.16 42.98 62.26
N LYS A 4 46.94 44.23 62.65
CA LYS A 4 47.13 45.39 61.77
C LYS A 4 48.63 45.65 61.66
N PHE A 5 49.21 45.32 60.52
CA PHE A 5 50.32 46.01 59.81
C PHE A 5 50.89 45.01 58.80
N LEU A 6 50.07 44.63 57.80
CA LEU A 6 50.68 44.38 56.50
C LEU A 6 51.34 45.70 56.12
N ASN A 7 52.67 45.74 56.22
CA ASN A 7 53.49 46.87 55.84
C ASN A 7 53.04 47.31 54.44
N THR A 8 52.61 48.56 54.28
CA THR A 8 51.99 49.06 53.05
C THR A 8 52.86 48.75 51.83
N LYS A 9 54.19 48.77 52.02
CA LYS A 9 55.18 48.35 51.01
C LYS A 9 55.07 46.87 50.62
N VAL A 10 54.85 45.97 51.59
CA VAL A 10 54.66 44.52 51.34
C VAL A 10 53.34 44.29 50.59
N LEU A 11 52.27 45.01 50.94
CA LEU A 11 51.00 44.94 50.21
C LEU A 11 51.15 45.39 48.74
N TYR A 12 51.88 46.48 48.47
CA TYR A 12 52.16 46.93 47.10
C TYR A 12 52.99 45.92 46.31
N ILE A 13 53.95 45.24 46.95
CA ILE A 13 54.73 44.17 46.30
C ILE A 13 53.81 43.00 45.93
N PHE A 14 52.96 42.52 46.84
CA PHE A 14 52.02 41.43 46.53
C PHE A 14 51.05 41.79 45.41
N ILE A 15 50.49 43.01 45.42
CA ILE A 15 49.61 43.50 44.34
C ILE A 15 50.37 43.56 43.01
N SER A 16 51.61 44.06 43.01
CA SER A 16 52.43 44.12 41.79
C SER A 16 52.75 42.75 41.20
N VAL A 17 53.02 41.75 42.05
CA VAL A 17 53.27 40.36 41.63
C VAL A 17 51.99 39.73 41.06
N ILE A 18 50.83 39.96 41.68
CA ILE A 18 49.54 39.46 41.18
C ILE A 18 49.20 40.09 39.82
N ILE A 19 49.43 41.40 39.65
CA ILE A 19 49.25 42.09 38.37
C ILE A 19 50.20 41.52 37.32
N LEU A 20 51.47 41.27 37.67
CA LEU A 20 52.45 40.74 36.73
C LEU A 20 52.14 39.30 36.32
N ILE A 21 51.62 38.47 37.25
CA ILE A 21 51.09 37.14 36.95
C ILE A 21 49.83 37.23 36.08
N MET A 22 48.91 38.16 36.35
CA MET A 22 47.72 38.36 35.52
C MET A 22 48.08 38.82 34.11
N VAL A 23 49.03 39.75 33.97
CA VAL A 23 49.57 40.19 32.67
C VAL A 23 50.28 39.03 31.97
N PHE A 24 51.08 38.25 32.68
CA PHE A 24 51.71 37.04 32.12
C PHE A 24 50.67 36.01 31.66
N LEU A 25 49.61 35.77 32.45
CA LEU A 25 48.51 34.88 32.06
C LEU A 25 47.72 35.42 30.86
N LEU A 26 47.54 36.74 30.76
CA LEU A 26 46.91 37.40 29.60
C LEU A 26 47.78 37.32 28.35
N VAL A 27 49.10 37.53 28.48
CA VAL A 27 50.08 37.38 27.40
C VAL A 27 50.20 35.92 26.97
N MET A 28 50.20 34.98 27.91
CA MET A 28 50.19 33.54 27.62
C MET A 28 48.88 33.12 26.96
N ARG A 29 47.73 33.66 27.35
CA ARG A 29 46.46 33.45 26.61
C ARG A 29 46.53 34.04 25.19
N ALA A 30 47.06 35.25 25.04
CA ALA A 30 47.20 35.93 23.75
C ALA A 30 48.22 35.24 22.82
N CYS A 31 49.30 34.67 23.36
CA CYS A 31 50.29 33.89 22.61
C CYS A 31 49.88 32.43 22.36
N SER A 32 48.92 31.88 23.11
CA SER A 32 48.56 30.45 23.06
C SER A 32 47.24 30.13 22.33
N GLN A 33 46.48 31.13 21.86
CA GLN A 33 45.33 30.84 21.00
C GLN A 33 45.76 30.70 19.55
N LYS A 34 46.11 29.46 19.14
CA LYS A 34 45.94 29.05 17.74
C LYS A 34 44.46 29.24 17.39
N GLN A 35 44.13 30.29 16.65
CA GLN A 35 42.76 30.52 16.21
C GLN A 35 42.32 29.31 15.37
N PRO A 36 41.24 28.61 15.76
CA PRO A 36 40.77 27.48 14.98
C PRO A 36 40.22 28.01 13.65
N ILE A 37 40.68 27.44 12.54
CA ILE A 37 40.08 27.72 11.23
C ILE A 37 38.58 27.37 11.29
N GLN A 38 37.71 28.27 10.87
CA GLN A 38 36.27 28.09 10.76
C GLN A 38 35.94 27.97 9.28
N ALA A 39 35.95 26.76 8.73
CA ALA A 39 35.72 26.53 7.31
C ALA A 39 34.85 25.29 7.09
N THR A 40 34.12 25.26 5.98
CA THR A 40 33.19 24.21 5.61
C THR A 40 33.39 23.77 4.16
N VAL A 41 33.18 22.48 3.91
CA VAL A 41 33.05 21.90 2.58
C VAL A 41 31.83 20.99 2.58
N THR A 42 30.89 21.24 1.67
CA THR A 42 29.61 20.51 1.60
C THR A 42 29.15 20.31 0.16
N PRO A 43 28.61 19.14 -0.21
CA PRO A 43 28.57 17.90 0.58
C PRO A 43 29.95 17.24 0.72
N SER A 44 30.13 16.36 1.71
CA SER A 44 31.36 15.57 1.89
C SER A 44 31.39 14.31 1.03
N ASP A 45 30.28 13.94 0.40
CA ASP A 45 30.12 12.76 -0.42
C ASP A 45 29.40 13.02 -1.77
N PRO A 46 29.86 14.00 -2.57
CA PRO A 46 29.27 14.34 -3.86
C PRO A 46 29.39 13.20 -4.88
N VAL A 47 28.55 13.24 -5.90
CA VAL A 47 28.66 12.38 -7.09
C VAL A 47 29.62 13.02 -8.11
N VAL A 48 30.30 12.22 -8.96
CA VAL A 48 31.13 12.75 -10.05
C VAL A 48 30.34 13.77 -10.88
N GLY A 49 30.90 14.96 -11.04
CA GLY A 49 30.28 16.06 -11.77
C GLY A 49 29.31 16.94 -10.97
N GLU A 50 29.03 16.61 -9.70
CA GLU A 50 28.30 17.46 -8.75
C GLU A 50 29.22 18.57 -8.19
N GLU A 51 28.63 19.73 -7.89
CA GLU A 51 29.36 20.86 -7.32
C GLU A 51 29.37 20.78 -5.79
N ILE A 52 30.58 20.80 -5.22
CA ILE A 52 30.76 21.08 -3.79
C ILE A 52 30.87 22.59 -3.57
N PHE A 53 30.35 23.05 -2.45
CA PHE A 53 30.57 24.40 -1.95
C PHE A 53 31.65 24.38 -0.86
N PHE A 54 32.60 25.31 -0.94
CA PHE A 54 33.60 25.54 0.09
C PHE A 54 33.51 26.98 0.59
N SER A 55 33.73 27.19 1.88
CA SER A 55 33.77 28.54 2.46
C SER A 55 34.60 28.60 3.74
N ASP A 56 35.18 29.78 3.99
CA ASP A 56 35.88 30.10 5.24
C ASP A 56 35.30 31.36 5.92
N SER A 57 35.16 31.29 7.24
CA SER A 57 34.74 32.35 8.15
C SER A 57 35.74 32.59 9.28
N THR A 58 37.01 32.19 9.09
CA THR A 58 38.07 32.34 10.10
C THR A 58 38.29 33.82 10.41
N SER A 59 38.19 34.19 11.69
CA SER A 59 38.43 35.57 12.14
C SER A 59 39.88 35.98 11.87
N GLY A 60 40.09 37.17 11.29
CA GLY A 60 41.43 37.66 10.95
C GLY A 60 42.08 37.01 9.72
N ALA A 61 41.36 36.16 8.98
CA ALA A 61 41.81 35.64 7.69
C ALA A 61 41.88 36.76 6.63
N ARG A 62 43.02 36.84 5.94
CA ARG A 62 43.26 37.79 4.84
C ARG A 62 43.61 37.08 3.53
N ILE A 63 44.18 35.88 3.61
CA ILE A 63 44.65 35.10 2.47
C ILE A 63 44.13 33.67 2.64
N TRP A 64 43.56 33.12 1.58
CA TRP A 64 43.09 31.73 1.48
C TRP A 64 43.82 31.02 0.36
N TYR A 65 44.14 29.76 0.58
CA TYR A 65 44.66 28.88 -0.44
C TYR A 65 44.06 27.49 -0.26
N TRP A 66 43.16 27.13 -1.16
CA TRP A 66 42.50 25.84 -1.21
C TRP A 66 43.20 24.95 -2.23
N GLU A 67 43.50 23.72 -1.84
CA GLU A 67 44.00 22.66 -2.69
C GLU A 67 43.02 21.50 -2.64
N PHE A 68 42.44 21.13 -3.77
CA PHE A 68 41.35 20.15 -3.81
C PHE A 68 41.84 18.68 -3.89
N GLY A 69 43.16 18.45 -3.90
CA GLY A 69 43.75 17.10 -3.98
C GLY A 69 43.74 16.48 -5.39
N ASN A 70 43.33 17.23 -6.41
CA ASN A 70 43.32 16.85 -7.83
C ASN A 70 44.21 17.78 -8.69
N ASN A 71 45.21 18.44 -8.07
CA ASN A 71 46.05 19.50 -8.66
C ASN A 71 45.32 20.80 -9.03
N GLU A 72 44.04 20.94 -8.69
CA GLU A 72 43.30 22.21 -8.85
C GLU A 72 43.31 22.98 -7.51
N THR A 73 43.32 24.32 -7.60
CA THR A 73 43.48 25.20 -6.44
C THR A 73 42.58 26.44 -6.54
N SER A 74 42.27 27.08 -5.41
CA SER A 74 41.55 28.36 -5.38
C SER A 74 42.10 29.29 -4.30
N THR A 75 42.19 30.59 -4.62
CA THR A 75 42.55 31.65 -3.66
C THR A 75 41.33 32.42 -3.13
N GLN A 76 40.13 31.98 -3.50
CA GLN A 76 38.88 32.62 -3.07
C GLN A 76 38.51 32.20 -1.65
N ARG A 77 37.85 33.10 -0.92
CA ARG A 77 37.31 32.81 0.41
C ARG A 77 36.21 31.74 0.38
N SER A 78 35.39 31.74 -0.66
CA SER A 78 34.31 30.78 -0.89
C SER A 78 34.08 30.58 -2.38
N GLY A 79 33.55 29.43 -2.77
CA GLY A 79 33.22 29.13 -4.15
C GLY A 79 32.68 27.72 -4.33
N HIS A 80 32.59 27.31 -5.60
CA HIS A 80 32.16 25.98 -5.99
C HIS A 80 33.30 25.25 -6.71
N HIS A 81 33.35 23.93 -6.53
CA HIS A 81 34.33 23.07 -7.17
C HIS A 81 33.68 21.76 -7.64
N ARG A 82 34.18 21.18 -8.73
CA ARG A 82 33.61 19.96 -9.32
C ARG A 82 34.69 18.94 -9.62
N PHE A 83 34.54 17.74 -9.07
CA PHE A 83 35.45 16.63 -9.33
C PHE A 83 35.03 15.85 -10.58
N LYS A 84 35.99 15.58 -11.47
CA LYS A 84 35.78 14.86 -12.75
C LYS A 84 35.88 13.35 -12.63
N GLN A 85 36.47 12.84 -11.55
CA GLN A 85 36.72 11.40 -11.34
C GLN A 85 36.31 10.99 -9.94
N LYS A 86 35.82 9.76 -9.79
CA LYS A 86 35.51 9.16 -8.49
C LYS A 86 36.78 8.97 -7.67
N GLY A 87 36.68 9.07 -6.36
CA GLY A 87 37.85 8.92 -5.49
C GLY A 87 37.68 9.62 -4.15
N VAL A 88 38.68 9.45 -3.29
CA VAL A 88 38.77 10.17 -2.03
C VAL A 88 39.75 11.30 -2.22
N TYR A 89 39.27 12.53 -2.09
CA TYR A 89 40.05 13.76 -2.21
C TYR A 89 40.23 14.37 -0.84
N LYS A 90 41.48 14.73 -0.53
CA LYS A 90 41.82 15.45 0.69
C LYS A 90 42.02 16.91 0.34
N ILE A 91 41.04 17.73 0.68
CA ILE A 91 41.07 19.17 0.46
C ILE A 91 41.88 19.82 1.60
N ARG A 92 42.89 20.61 1.26
CA ARG A 92 43.67 21.41 2.22
C ARG A 92 43.32 22.88 2.06
N LEU A 93 42.99 23.54 3.16
CA LEU A 93 42.89 24.99 3.27
C LEU A 93 44.09 25.52 4.04
N THR A 94 44.85 26.42 3.45
CA THR A 94 45.88 27.23 4.11
C THR A 94 45.40 28.68 4.25
N VAL A 95 45.26 29.15 5.49
CA VAL A 95 44.88 30.53 5.83
C VAL A 95 46.12 31.30 6.29
N ASN A 96 46.29 32.53 5.78
CA ASN A 96 47.40 33.44 6.13
C ASN A 96 48.80 32.82 5.97
N GLY A 97 48.93 31.77 5.15
CA GLY A 97 50.20 31.10 4.83
C GLY A 97 50.75 30.15 5.91
N ASN A 98 50.08 29.98 7.05
CA ASN A 98 50.59 29.17 8.16
C ASN A 98 49.56 28.36 8.94
N LEU A 99 48.26 28.62 8.77
CA LEU A 99 47.20 27.85 9.40
C LEU A 99 46.64 26.86 8.38
N GLU A 100 46.64 25.56 8.69
CA GLU A 100 46.13 24.53 7.80
C GLU A 100 44.92 23.78 8.39
N ARG A 101 43.96 23.43 7.52
CA ARG A 101 42.83 22.53 7.84
C ARG A 101 42.58 21.59 6.67
N TYR A 102 42.19 20.36 6.97
CA TYR A 102 41.91 19.32 5.98
C TYR A 102 40.43 18.91 6.00
N PHE A 103 39.89 18.59 4.83
CA PHE A 103 38.56 18.03 4.63
C PHE A 103 38.65 16.80 3.72
N ASP A 104 38.07 15.69 4.15
CA ASP A 104 37.99 14.49 3.31
C ASP A 104 36.67 14.49 2.55
N VAL A 105 36.74 14.46 1.23
CA VAL A 105 35.60 14.40 0.33
C VAL A 105 35.64 13.09 -0.46
N ARG A 106 34.59 12.28 -0.33
CA ARG A 106 34.47 10.99 -1.02
C ARG A 106 33.56 11.16 -2.24
N VAL A 107 34.16 11.41 -3.39
CA VAL A 107 33.43 11.52 -4.65
C VAL A 107 32.99 10.12 -5.09
N LYS A 108 31.69 9.88 -5.02
CA LYS A 108 31.05 8.65 -5.51
C LYS A 108 31.03 8.68 -7.03
N GLU A 109 31.13 7.51 -7.65
CA GLU A 109 30.92 7.38 -9.08
C GLU A 109 29.57 7.96 -9.45
N LYS A 110 29.52 8.73 -10.55
CA LYS A 110 28.24 8.96 -11.22
C LYS A 110 27.82 7.59 -11.73
N THR A 111 26.93 6.93 -10.99
CA THR A 111 26.22 5.79 -11.52
C THR A 111 25.49 6.33 -12.74
N ASN A 112 26.07 6.12 -13.92
CA ASN A 112 25.28 6.05 -15.13
C ASN A 112 24.47 4.75 -14.99
N THR A 113 23.46 4.79 -14.13
CA THR A 113 22.16 4.35 -14.61
C THR A 113 21.84 5.39 -15.70
N GLU A 114 22.28 5.26 -16.97
CA GLU A 114 21.61 4.34 -17.90
C GLU A 114 20.65 3.45 -17.15
N ASP A 115 19.58 4.15 -16.79
CA ASP A 115 18.33 3.65 -16.31
C ASP A 115 18.12 2.34 -17.06
N LEU A 116 18.50 1.23 -16.40
CA LEU A 116 18.05 -0.09 -16.77
C LEU A 116 16.57 0.04 -16.48
N HIS A 117 15.85 0.62 -17.45
CA HIS A 117 14.46 0.97 -17.38
C HIS A 117 13.73 -0.36 -17.25
N LEU A 118 13.64 -0.82 -16.01
CA LEU A 118 13.05 -2.11 -15.72
C LEU A 118 11.57 -1.91 -15.97
N VAL A 119 11.14 -2.36 -17.13
CA VAL A 119 9.72 -2.34 -17.47
C VAL A 119 9.00 -3.22 -16.47
N HIS A 120 7.91 -2.72 -15.93
CA HIS A 120 7.08 -3.46 -15.00
C HIS A 120 5.60 -3.29 -15.27
N ILE A 121 4.84 -4.28 -14.85
CA ILE A 121 3.39 -4.30 -14.94
C ILE A 121 2.83 -3.90 -13.57
N ILE A 122 1.97 -2.89 -13.57
CA ILE A 122 1.15 -2.49 -12.43
C ILE A 122 -0.27 -2.96 -12.72
N ALA A 123 -0.71 -3.98 -11.99
CA ALA A 123 -2.04 -4.57 -12.11
C ALA A 123 -2.41 -5.32 -10.82
N PRO A 124 -3.71 -5.50 -10.53
CA PRO A 124 -4.16 -6.32 -9.41
C PRO A 124 -3.85 -7.80 -9.65
N LYS A 125 -3.75 -8.58 -8.56
CA LYS A 125 -3.54 -10.04 -8.61
C LYS A 125 -4.85 -10.83 -8.67
N GLU A 126 -5.97 -10.18 -8.35
CA GLU A 126 -7.30 -10.77 -8.34
C GLU A 126 -8.27 -9.75 -8.93
N ALA A 127 -9.26 -10.22 -9.69
CA ALA A 127 -10.34 -9.40 -10.24
C ALA A 127 -11.60 -10.24 -10.49
N ILE A 128 -12.72 -9.59 -10.75
CA ILE A 128 -13.99 -10.26 -11.03
C ILE A 128 -14.19 -10.37 -12.54
N GLN A 129 -14.70 -11.52 -12.99
CA GLN A 129 -15.10 -11.78 -14.36
C GLN A 129 -16.03 -10.67 -14.88
N GLY A 130 -15.80 -10.21 -16.11
CA GLY A 130 -16.59 -9.17 -16.76
C GLY A 130 -16.33 -7.74 -16.28
N GLU A 131 -15.50 -7.51 -15.26
CA GLU A 131 -15.08 -6.16 -14.87
C GLU A 131 -13.92 -5.64 -15.70
N ASN A 132 -13.89 -4.32 -15.94
CA ASN A 132 -12.78 -3.66 -16.61
C ASN A 132 -11.59 -3.51 -15.67
N ILE A 133 -10.51 -4.24 -15.94
CA ILE A 133 -9.27 -4.22 -15.17
C ILE A 133 -8.27 -3.29 -15.86
N ILE A 134 -7.60 -2.46 -15.06
CA ILE A 134 -6.57 -1.54 -15.54
C ILE A 134 -5.20 -2.21 -15.43
N PHE A 135 -4.51 -2.34 -16.56
CA PHE A 135 -3.13 -2.76 -16.65
C PHE A 135 -2.27 -1.58 -17.08
N ARG A 136 -1.23 -1.27 -16.31
CA ARG A 136 -0.32 -0.17 -16.62
C ARG A 136 1.11 -0.65 -16.73
N GLY A 137 1.74 -0.33 -17.84
CA GLY A 137 3.18 -0.50 -18.05
C GLY A 137 3.92 0.73 -17.53
N GLU A 138 4.92 0.52 -16.68
CA GLU A 138 5.84 1.56 -16.25
C GLU A 138 7.24 1.24 -16.77
N GLY A 139 7.90 2.27 -17.31
CA GLY A 139 9.05 2.18 -18.18
C GLY A 139 9.08 3.37 -19.15
N HIS A 140 10.20 3.53 -19.85
CA HIS A 140 10.42 4.63 -20.79
C HIS A 140 10.26 4.20 -22.26
N ASP A 141 9.76 2.98 -22.47
CA ASP A 141 9.51 2.39 -23.77
C ASP A 141 8.36 3.10 -24.52
N GLU A 142 8.49 3.14 -25.83
CA GLU A 142 7.54 3.73 -26.78
C GLU A 142 6.54 2.69 -27.30
N GLN A 143 6.93 1.42 -27.39
CA GLN A 143 6.06 0.34 -27.87
C GLN A 143 5.68 -0.61 -26.75
N TRP A 144 4.38 -0.86 -26.65
CA TRP A 144 3.79 -1.78 -25.69
C TRP A 144 3.02 -2.84 -26.48
N ARG A 145 3.12 -4.11 -26.09
CA ARG A 145 2.37 -5.22 -26.66
C ARG A 145 1.89 -6.10 -25.52
N TRP A 146 0.60 -6.03 -25.23
CA TRP A 146 -0.05 -6.79 -24.18
C TRP A 146 -0.70 -8.04 -24.75
N GLU A 147 -0.53 -9.17 -24.06
CA GLU A 147 -1.28 -10.41 -24.28
C GLU A 147 -1.88 -10.81 -22.92
N PHE A 148 -3.21 -10.85 -22.80
CA PHE A 148 -3.88 -11.12 -21.52
C PHE A 148 -4.12 -12.62 -21.28
N GLY A 149 -3.84 -13.47 -22.26
CA GLY A 149 -3.79 -14.92 -22.10
C GLY A 149 -5.07 -15.68 -22.47
N GLU A 150 -6.19 -15.01 -22.77
CA GLU A 150 -7.42 -15.67 -23.26
C GLU A 150 -7.31 -16.12 -24.72
N THR A 151 -6.74 -15.26 -25.57
CA THR A 151 -6.71 -15.49 -27.03
C THR A 151 -5.33 -15.94 -27.53
N GLY A 152 -4.27 -15.71 -26.74
CA GLY A 152 -2.88 -15.88 -27.17
C GLY A 152 -2.46 -14.89 -28.26
N MET A 153 -3.20 -13.79 -28.45
CA MET A 153 -2.91 -12.73 -29.41
C MET A 153 -2.56 -11.42 -28.68
N ILE A 154 -2.03 -10.45 -29.44
CA ILE A 154 -1.80 -9.09 -28.91
C ILE A 154 -3.14 -8.38 -28.80
N ASP A 155 -3.58 -8.13 -27.57
CA ASP A 155 -4.86 -7.50 -27.25
C ASP A 155 -4.76 -5.96 -27.20
N SER A 156 -3.61 -5.40 -26.80
CA SER A 156 -3.41 -3.95 -26.73
C SER A 156 -1.99 -3.51 -27.06
N ARG A 157 -1.86 -2.27 -27.57
CA ARG A 157 -0.58 -1.60 -27.85
C ARG A 157 -0.37 -0.29 -27.09
N GLU A 158 -1.26 0.00 -26.14
CA GLU A 158 -1.17 1.21 -25.32
C GLU A 158 -0.34 0.96 -24.06
N LYS A 159 0.25 2.02 -23.50
CA LYS A 159 0.97 1.95 -22.23
C LYS A 159 0.06 1.58 -21.04
N THR A 160 -1.18 2.04 -21.08
CA THR A 160 -2.24 1.66 -20.15
C THR A 160 -3.34 0.98 -20.94
N ALA A 161 -3.74 -0.22 -20.54
CA ALA A 161 -4.77 -1.00 -21.21
C ALA A 161 -5.91 -1.32 -20.24
N LEU A 162 -7.13 -1.39 -20.78
CA LEU A 162 -8.31 -1.89 -20.10
C LEU A 162 -8.66 -3.25 -20.69
N TYR A 163 -8.89 -4.24 -19.83
CA TYR A 163 -9.26 -5.58 -20.27
C TYR A 163 -10.24 -6.23 -19.29
N ALA A 164 -11.20 -6.99 -19.80
CA ALA A 164 -12.21 -7.70 -19.01
C ALA A 164 -12.24 -9.17 -19.44
N TYR A 165 -11.97 -10.07 -18.50
CA TYR A 165 -11.93 -11.51 -18.75
C TYR A 165 -13.33 -12.09 -18.85
N THR A 166 -13.52 -12.99 -19.81
CA THR A 166 -14.83 -13.59 -20.11
C THR A 166 -15.11 -14.84 -19.32
N GLU A 167 -14.08 -15.58 -18.89
CA GLU A 167 -14.21 -16.78 -18.07
C GLU A 167 -13.42 -16.62 -16.75
N PRO A 168 -13.87 -17.24 -15.65
CA PRO A 168 -13.08 -17.30 -14.42
C PRO A 168 -11.89 -18.25 -14.58
N GLY A 169 -10.79 -17.95 -13.91
CA GLY A 169 -9.58 -18.77 -13.97
C GLY A 169 -8.29 -18.00 -13.69
N GLU A 170 -7.18 -18.72 -13.70
CA GLU A 170 -5.84 -18.16 -13.55
C GLU A 170 -5.26 -17.82 -14.93
N TYR A 171 -4.92 -16.55 -15.14
CA TYR A 171 -4.36 -16.04 -16.39
C TYR A 171 -2.93 -15.52 -16.20
N GLU A 172 -2.11 -15.69 -17.24
CA GLU A 172 -0.77 -15.13 -17.31
C GLU A 172 -0.75 -14.00 -18.36
N VAL A 173 -0.63 -12.77 -17.86
CA VAL A 173 -0.50 -11.56 -18.68
C VAL A 173 0.95 -11.37 -19.08
N LEU A 174 1.18 -11.21 -20.38
CA LEU A 174 2.50 -10.98 -20.97
C LEU A 174 2.59 -9.54 -21.49
N LEU A 175 3.70 -8.89 -21.19
CA LEU A 175 4.06 -7.59 -21.75
C LEU A 175 5.40 -7.68 -22.49
N ASN A 176 5.39 -7.28 -23.76
CA ASN A 176 6.58 -7.09 -24.58
C ASN A 176 6.72 -5.62 -24.99
N THR A 177 7.93 -5.10 -24.91
CA THR A 177 8.34 -3.81 -25.46
C THR A 177 9.41 -3.99 -26.53
N GLU A 178 9.90 -2.90 -27.11
CA GLU A 178 11.05 -2.89 -28.00
C GLU A 178 12.38 -3.24 -27.29
N ASN A 179 12.48 -2.99 -25.98
CA ASN A 179 13.70 -3.22 -25.21
C ASN A 179 13.69 -4.56 -24.44
N THR A 180 12.54 -5.22 -24.30
CA THR A 180 12.45 -6.51 -23.62
C THR A 180 12.88 -7.67 -24.54
N ARG A 181 13.88 -8.46 -24.11
CA ARG A 181 14.26 -9.72 -24.78
C ARG A 181 13.26 -10.87 -24.52
N TYR A 182 12.64 -10.88 -23.35
CA TYR A 182 11.65 -11.86 -22.92
C TYR A 182 10.43 -11.12 -22.35
N PRO A 183 9.22 -11.67 -22.50
CA PRO A 183 8.00 -11.04 -21.98
C PRO A 183 8.05 -10.92 -20.46
N ILE A 184 7.58 -9.80 -19.95
CA ILE A 184 7.33 -9.60 -18.52
C ILE A 184 6.00 -10.25 -18.20
N ARG A 185 5.94 -10.97 -17.08
CA ARG A 185 4.80 -11.79 -16.70
C ARG A 185 4.11 -11.24 -15.47
N HIS A 186 2.79 -11.20 -15.51
CA HIS A 186 1.95 -10.91 -14.36
C HIS A 186 0.85 -11.98 -14.28
N ARG A 187 0.64 -12.56 -13.10
CA ARG A 187 -0.42 -13.54 -12.88
C ARG A 187 -1.62 -12.87 -12.24
N ILE A 188 -2.80 -13.18 -12.75
CA ILE A 188 -4.06 -12.67 -12.24
C ILE A 188 -5.08 -13.81 -12.14
N ASN A 189 -5.72 -13.90 -10.99
CA ASN A 189 -6.81 -14.83 -10.74
C ASN A 189 -8.16 -14.12 -10.96
N ILE A 190 -8.97 -14.62 -11.88
CA ILE A 190 -10.28 -14.09 -12.20
C ILE A 190 -11.34 -14.91 -11.49
N LEU A 191 -11.98 -14.27 -10.53
CA LEU A 191 -13.07 -14.85 -9.76
C LEU A 191 -14.37 -14.76 -10.57
N PRO A 192 -15.27 -15.75 -10.46
CA PRO A 192 -16.57 -15.69 -11.11
C PRO A 192 -17.36 -14.47 -10.60
N TYR A 193 -18.16 -13.87 -11.48
CA TYR A 193 -19.12 -12.86 -11.05
C TYR A 193 -20.22 -13.54 -10.24
N TYR A 194 -20.15 -13.40 -8.91
CA TYR A 194 -21.24 -13.83 -8.04
C TYR A 194 -22.43 -12.91 -8.28
N SER A 195 -23.42 -13.37 -9.05
CA SER A 195 -24.77 -12.83 -8.88
C SER A 195 -25.17 -13.08 -7.42
N GLU A 196 -25.85 -12.15 -6.77
CA GLU A 196 -26.38 -12.27 -5.39
C GLU A 196 -27.22 -13.54 -5.13
N ASN A 197 -27.43 -14.38 -6.15
CA ASN A 197 -28.06 -15.70 -6.09
C ASN A 197 -27.12 -16.86 -5.67
N ASP A 198 -25.84 -16.62 -5.40
CA ASP A 198 -24.87 -17.69 -5.07
C ASP A 198 -24.25 -17.58 -3.66
N SER A 199 -24.82 -16.72 -2.81
CA SER A 199 -24.84 -17.07 -1.39
C SER A 199 -25.69 -18.34 -1.30
N THR A 200 -25.09 -19.44 -0.85
CA THR A 200 -25.83 -20.61 -0.40
C THR A 200 -26.60 -20.23 0.87
N ASP A 201 -27.57 -19.34 0.75
CA ASP A 201 -28.44 -18.94 1.82
C ASP A 201 -29.17 -20.20 2.25
N VAL A 202 -28.90 -20.63 3.49
CA VAL A 202 -29.57 -21.77 4.12
C VAL A 202 -31.09 -21.67 3.91
N MET A 203 -31.62 -20.44 3.91
CA MET A 203 -33.01 -20.12 3.62
C MET A 203 -33.47 -20.51 2.20
N VAL A 204 -32.65 -20.33 1.16
CA VAL A 204 -32.98 -20.73 -0.21
C VAL A 204 -33.03 -22.26 -0.33
N LEU A 205 -32.07 -22.98 0.27
CA LEU A 205 -32.07 -24.44 0.30
C LEU A 205 -33.29 -24.99 1.05
N ILE A 206 -33.65 -24.38 2.18
CA ILE A 206 -34.86 -24.71 2.92
C ILE A 206 -36.10 -24.45 2.04
N GLY A 207 -36.17 -23.30 1.38
CA GLY A 207 -37.26 -22.96 0.46
C GLY A 207 -37.42 -23.98 -0.67
N LEU A 208 -36.32 -24.45 -1.26
CA LEU A 208 -36.34 -25.48 -2.30
C LEU A 208 -36.83 -26.85 -1.78
N ASP A 209 -36.41 -27.27 -0.59
CA ASP A 209 -36.88 -28.53 0.02
C ASP A 209 -38.39 -28.45 0.35
N ILE A 210 -38.84 -27.35 0.96
CA ILE A 210 -40.26 -27.11 1.26
C ILE A 210 -41.08 -27.08 -0.04
N LYS A 211 -40.59 -26.38 -1.07
CA LYS A 211 -41.22 -26.33 -2.40
C LYS A 211 -41.45 -27.73 -2.97
N GLU A 212 -40.44 -28.60 -2.89
CA GLU A 212 -40.54 -29.99 -3.36
C GLU A 212 -41.66 -30.75 -2.63
N LYS A 213 -41.75 -30.61 -1.30
CA LYS A 213 -42.79 -31.29 -0.51
C LYS A 213 -44.18 -30.74 -0.78
N LEU A 214 -44.32 -29.43 -0.96
CA LEU A 214 -45.58 -28.81 -1.37
C LEU A 214 -46.02 -29.25 -2.77
N GLN A 215 -45.09 -29.32 -3.72
CA GLN A 215 -45.40 -29.83 -5.06
C GLN A 215 -45.80 -31.31 -5.01
N ASN A 216 -45.14 -32.13 -4.19
CA ASN A 216 -45.54 -33.52 -3.98
C ASN A 216 -46.99 -33.65 -3.47
N ILE A 217 -47.42 -32.77 -2.55
CA ILE A 217 -48.80 -32.74 -2.06
C ILE A 217 -49.77 -32.35 -3.18
N ALA A 218 -49.44 -31.31 -3.95
CA ALA A 218 -50.24 -30.87 -5.09
C ALA A 218 -50.35 -31.93 -6.19
N ASP A 219 -49.30 -32.74 -6.39
CA ASP A 219 -49.25 -33.83 -7.36
C ASP A 219 -49.98 -35.12 -6.87
N GLY A 220 -50.51 -35.11 -5.65
CA GLY A 220 -51.26 -36.23 -5.08
C GLY A 220 -50.40 -37.34 -4.47
N LYS A 221 -49.11 -37.10 -4.19
CA LYS A 221 -48.28 -38.01 -3.40
C LYS A 221 -48.77 -38.06 -1.94
N PRO A 222 -48.35 -39.04 -1.11
CA PRO A 222 -48.88 -39.22 0.25
C PRO A 222 -48.79 -37.95 1.10
N PHE A 223 -49.97 -37.44 1.49
CA PHE A 223 -50.11 -36.16 2.21
C PHE A 223 -49.29 -36.14 3.51
N ASN A 224 -49.53 -37.12 4.39
CA ASN A 224 -48.92 -37.16 5.72
C ASN A 224 -47.39 -37.20 5.68
N VAL A 225 -46.80 -37.86 4.68
CA VAL A 225 -45.33 -37.98 4.56
C VAL A 225 -44.69 -36.62 4.29
N ASN A 226 -45.24 -35.88 3.33
CA ASN A 226 -44.70 -34.58 2.91
C ASN A 226 -45.03 -33.49 3.94
N TYR A 227 -46.26 -33.51 4.46
CA TYR A 227 -46.71 -32.53 5.46
C TYR A 227 -45.90 -32.66 6.76
N ASN A 228 -45.82 -33.86 7.35
CA ASN A 228 -45.14 -34.05 8.63
C ASN A 228 -43.63 -33.77 8.52
N TYR A 229 -43.02 -34.07 7.37
CA TYR A 229 -41.61 -33.78 7.14
C TYR A 229 -41.30 -32.28 7.29
N VAL A 230 -42.11 -31.41 6.68
CA VAL A 230 -41.88 -29.96 6.73
C VAL A 230 -42.12 -29.42 8.16
N VAL A 231 -43.20 -29.88 8.81
CA VAL A 231 -43.57 -29.43 10.16
C VAL A 231 -42.52 -29.81 11.20
N ASP A 232 -42.02 -31.05 11.16
CA ASP A 232 -41.02 -31.54 12.11
C ASP A 232 -39.66 -30.89 11.87
N LYS A 233 -39.24 -30.80 10.60
CA LYS A 233 -37.89 -30.35 10.25
C LYS A 233 -37.71 -28.83 10.32
N TYR A 234 -38.74 -28.04 9.98
CA TYR A 234 -38.58 -26.60 9.78
C TYR A 234 -39.44 -25.72 10.69
N PHE A 235 -40.55 -26.24 11.22
CA PHE A 235 -41.52 -25.43 11.97
C PHE A 235 -41.58 -25.76 13.46
N ASN A 236 -40.60 -26.48 14.02
CA ASN A 236 -40.58 -26.88 15.43
C ASN A 236 -41.92 -27.51 15.89
N ASN A 237 -42.49 -28.38 15.05
CA ASN A 237 -43.80 -29.00 15.28
C ASN A 237 -44.99 -28.02 15.38
N ASN A 238 -44.86 -26.81 14.82
CA ASN A 238 -45.94 -25.83 14.74
C ASN A 238 -46.71 -25.96 13.40
N PRO A 239 -47.94 -26.49 13.40
CA PRO A 239 -48.75 -26.58 12.19
C PRO A 239 -49.36 -25.23 11.77
N ASN A 240 -49.32 -24.22 12.65
CA ASN A 240 -49.96 -22.93 12.45
C ASN A 240 -49.03 -21.87 11.82
N THR A 241 -47.88 -22.28 11.27
CA THR A 241 -46.94 -21.40 10.57
C THR A 241 -47.64 -20.64 9.44
N LEU A 242 -47.38 -19.33 9.35
CA LEU A 242 -48.05 -18.46 8.39
C LEU A 242 -47.58 -18.75 6.96
N VAL A 243 -48.55 -18.94 6.06
CA VAL A 243 -48.34 -19.10 4.62
C VAL A 243 -48.95 -17.92 3.88
N ILE A 244 -48.11 -17.14 3.20
CA ILE A 244 -48.52 -16.08 2.29
C ILE A 244 -48.51 -16.62 0.86
N ILE A 245 -49.64 -16.60 0.17
CA ILE A 245 -49.78 -17.14 -1.18
C ILE A 245 -49.88 -15.97 -2.17
N ASN A 246 -48.99 -15.93 -3.16
CA ASN A 246 -48.93 -14.88 -4.20
C ASN A 246 -49.01 -13.45 -3.62
N ASN A 247 -48.38 -13.23 -2.46
CA ASN A 247 -48.29 -11.95 -1.73
C ASN A 247 -49.63 -11.32 -1.30
N ASN A 248 -50.76 -12.05 -1.35
CA ASN A 248 -52.08 -11.44 -1.08
C ASN A 248 -53.10 -12.33 -0.36
N LYS A 249 -52.80 -13.62 -0.17
CA LYS A 249 -53.67 -14.57 0.54
C LYS A 249 -52.91 -15.17 1.70
N TYR A 250 -53.62 -15.48 2.78
CA TYR A 250 -53.03 -15.93 4.03
C TYR A 250 -53.73 -17.21 4.48
N ASN A 251 -52.96 -18.20 4.91
CA ASN A 251 -53.46 -19.42 5.56
C ASN A 251 -52.44 -19.89 6.60
N ASP A 252 -52.88 -20.73 7.54
CA ASP A 252 -51.95 -21.61 8.26
C ASP A 252 -51.45 -22.74 7.35
N PHE A 253 -50.28 -23.30 7.69
CA PHE A 253 -49.62 -24.32 6.87
C PHE A 253 -50.49 -25.57 6.66
N TYR A 254 -51.20 -26.03 7.68
CA TYR A 254 -52.09 -27.18 7.57
C TYR A 254 -53.24 -26.93 6.59
N SER A 255 -53.98 -25.83 6.74
CA SER A 255 -55.08 -25.45 5.87
C SER A 255 -54.63 -25.26 4.42
N TYR A 256 -53.45 -24.67 4.22
CA TYR A 256 -52.85 -24.53 2.89
C TYR A 256 -52.57 -25.90 2.24
N CYS A 257 -51.90 -26.81 2.96
CA CYS A 257 -51.60 -28.15 2.45
C CYS A 257 -52.88 -28.97 2.19
N GLN A 258 -53.89 -28.87 3.04
CA GLN A 258 -55.20 -29.51 2.82
C GLN A 258 -55.88 -28.96 1.55
N GLY A 259 -55.76 -27.66 1.33
CA GLY A 259 -56.15 -27.00 0.09
C GLY A 259 -55.46 -27.64 -1.11
N LEU A 260 -54.13 -27.79 -1.08
CA LEU A 260 -53.37 -28.43 -2.17
C LEU A 260 -53.82 -29.88 -2.43
N HIS A 261 -54.12 -30.65 -1.38
CA HIS A 261 -54.52 -32.06 -1.48
C HIS A 261 -55.90 -32.26 -2.13
N HIS A 262 -56.85 -31.35 -1.89
CA HIS A 262 -58.25 -31.51 -2.33
C HIS A 262 -58.59 -30.91 -3.70
N ILE A 263 -57.60 -30.43 -4.47
CA ILE A 263 -57.85 -29.81 -5.79
C ILE A 263 -57.98 -30.90 -6.87
N GLY A 264 -59.14 -31.57 -6.92
CA GLY A 264 -59.46 -32.57 -7.94
C GLY A 264 -59.73 -32.01 -9.36
N ARG A 265 -59.63 -30.69 -9.59
CA ARG A 265 -59.99 -30.04 -10.88
C ARG A 265 -58.97 -29.03 -11.43
N LYS A 266 -57.91 -28.71 -10.70
CA LYS A 266 -56.88 -27.77 -11.13
C LYS A 266 -55.50 -28.34 -10.80
N GLU A 267 -54.54 -28.09 -11.66
CA GLU A 267 -53.14 -28.44 -11.43
C GLU A 267 -52.44 -27.23 -10.83
N THR A 268 -51.93 -27.36 -9.61
CA THR A 268 -51.19 -26.29 -8.93
C THR A 268 -49.70 -26.52 -9.12
N ILE A 269 -48.99 -25.52 -9.65
CA ILE A 269 -47.54 -25.54 -9.79
C ILE A 269 -46.97 -24.53 -8.80
N ILE A 270 -46.16 -25.02 -7.86
CA ILE A 270 -45.41 -24.21 -6.92
C ILE A 270 -44.17 -23.69 -7.64
N GLN A 271 -44.13 -22.38 -7.88
CA GLN A 271 -43.03 -21.73 -8.61
C GLN A 271 -41.85 -21.44 -7.69
N ASN A 272 -42.13 -20.90 -6.49
CA ASN A 272 -41.10 -20.53 -5.53
C ASN A 272 -41.63 -20.57 -4.10
N VAL A 273 -40.74 -20.77 -3.14
CA VAL A 273 -41.02 -20.67 -1.70
C VAL A 273 -39.90 -19.86 -1.07
N ILE A 274 -40.27 -18.74 -0.45
CA ILE A 274 -39.37 -17.89 0.33
C ILE A 274 -39.68 -18.15 1.80
N VAL A 275 -38.65 -18.21 2.64
CA VAL A 275 -38.78 -18.50 4.06
C VAL A 275 -38.26 -17.34 4.90
N GLU A 276 -38.88 -17.12 6.05
CA GLU A 276 -38.53 -16.05 6.99
C GLU A 276 -38.44 -16.62 8.42
N THR A 277 -37.47 -16.10 9.18
CA THR A 277 -37.22 -16.45 10.59
C THR A 277 -37.31 -15.21 11.46
N GLU A 278 -37.97 -15.29 12.63
CA GLU A 278 -37.99 -14.17 13.60
C GLU A 278 -36.69 -14.01 14.37
N ASP A 279 -35.91 -15.09 14.54
CA ASP A 279 -34.67 -15.11 15.32
C ASP A 279 -33.63 -16.03 14.64
N GLU A 280 -32.49 -15.44 14.24
CA GLU A 280 -31.37 -16.14 13.60
C GLU A 280 -30.78 -17.25 14.51
N GLU A 281 -30.91 -17.13 15.83
CA GLU A 281 -30.38 -18.12 16.78
C GLU A 281 -31.22 -19.41 16.87
N SER A 282 -32.52 -19.32 16.56
CA SER A 282 -33.45 -20.45 16.70
C SER A 282 -33.42 -21.42 15.51
N GLY A 283 -33.10 -20.91 14.32
CA GLY A 283 -33.07 -21.68 13.06
C GLY A 283 -34.44 -22.18 12.56
N TYR A 284 -35.55 -21.85 13.24
CA TYR A 284 -36.89 -22.29 12.85
C TYR A 284 -37.63 -21.24 12.02
N ILE A 285 -38.35 -21.70 11.00
CA ILE A 285 -39.09 -20.85 10.09
C ILE A 285 -40.44 -20.47 10.71
N THR A 286 -40.73 -19.17 10.76
CA THR A 286 -41.98 -18.61 11.32
C THR A 286 -42.98 -18.22 10.25
N GLN A 287 -42.50 -17.96 9.02
CA GLN A 287 -43.33 -17.58 7.89
C GLN A 287 -42.75 -18.14 6.58
N ILE A 288 -43.64 -18.55 5.67
CA ILE A 288 -43.29 -18.86 4.29
C ILE A 288 -44.15 -18.06 3.31
N THR A 289 -43.54 -17.60 2.22
CA THR A 289 -44.22 -17.00 1.07
C THR A 289 -44.15 -17.96 -0.11
N VAL A 290 -45.31 -18.42 -0.58
CA VAL A 290 -45.46 -19.38 -1.66
C VAL A 290 -45.99 -18.70 -2.92
N MET A 291 -45.20 -18.75 -3.99
CA MET A 291 -45.61 -18.32 -5.32
C MET A 291 -46.11 -19.54 -6.08
N GLN A 292 -47.37 -19.51 -6.52
CA GLN A 292 -48.01 -20.62 -7.22
C GLN A 292 -48.91 -20.17 -8.37
N ILE A 293 -49.06 -21.04 -9.36
CA ILE A 293 -50.03 -20.88 -10.45
C ILE A 293 -51.00 -22.05 -10.47
N GLU A 294 -52.26 -21.77 -10.80
CA GLU A 294 -53.29 -22.79 -11.00
C GLU A 294 -53.58 -22.90 -12.51
N LYS A 295 -53.40 -24.10 -13.07
CA LYS A 295 -53.85 -24.44 -14.42
C LYS A 295 -55.16 -25.22 -14.33
N LYS A 296 -56.10 -24.94 -15.23
CA LYS A 296 -57.24 -25.84 -15.42
C LYS A 296 -56.73 -27.09 -16.13
N LYS A 297 -57.05 -28.26 -15.58
CA LYS A 297 -56.91 -29.52 -16.30
C LYS A 297 -57.89 -29.56 -17.47
#